data_AF-A0A8T3R162-F1
#
_entry.id   AF-A0A8T3R162-F1
#
_cell.length_a   1.000
_cell.length_b   1.000
_cell.length_c   1.000
_cell.angle_alpha   90.00
_cell.angle_beta   90.00
_cell.angle_gamma   90.00
#
_symmetry.space_group_name_H-M   'P 1'
#
loop_
_entity.id
_entity.type
_entity.pdbx_description
1 polymer ?
#
loop_
_entity_poly.entity_id
_entity_poly.type
_entity_poly.pdbx_seq_one_letter_code
_entity_poly.pdbx_strand_id
1 'polypeptide(L)'
;VVAASLGGSSFPSGHVLTYMGVYGFLAYLAHTLIRPVAFRRAVVAGVLGLVAAVGPSRIHQGHHWPTDVTASYLLGSAYLAGLTTLYRRVKARRAGVRE
;
A
#
# COMPACT_ATOMS: atom_id res chain seq x y z
N VAL A 1 -27.57 -10.13 27.02
CA VAL A 1 -26.35 -10.31 26.19
C VAL A 1 -26.48 -9.37 25.01
N VAL A 2 -25.75 -8.27 25.00
CA VAL A 2 -25.71 -7.37 23.84
C VAL A 2 -25.05 -8.18 22.72
N ALA A 3 -25.82 -8.54 21.70
CA ALA A 3 -25.26 -9.11 20.49
C ALA A 3 -24.37 -8.05 19.86
N ALA A 4 -23.05 -8.21 20.02
CA ALA A 4 -22.10 -7.43 19.24
C ALA A 4 -22.46 -7.63 17.77
N SER A 5 -22.69 -6.53 17.05
CA SER A 5 -22.68 -6.55 15.61
C SER A 5 -21.39 -7.26 15.17
N LEU A 6 -21.52 -8.37 14.44
CA LEU A 6 -20.39 -9.11 13.88
C LEU A 6 -19.73 -8.26 12.77
N GLY A 7 -19.15 -7.13 13.17
CA GLY A 7 -18.59 -6.13 12.30
C GLY A 7 -17.16 -6.52 11.92
N GLY A 8 -17.02 -7.22 10.80
CA GLY A 8 -15.76 -7.43 10.07
C GLY A 8 -14.72 -8.31 10.77
N SER A 9 -14.11 -9.24 10.04
CA SER A 9 -12.94 -9.96 10.55
C SER A 9 -11.79 -8.97 10.81
N SER A 10 -11.12 -9.07 11.96
CA SER A 10 -9.89 -8.30 12.25
C SER A 10 -8.74 -8.68 11.31
N PHE A 11 -8.84 -9.85 10.68
CA PHE A 11 -7.88 -10.39 9.74
C PHE A 11 -8.37 -10.31 8.29
N PRO A 12 -7.51 -9.92 7.34
CA PRO A 12 -6.34 -9.06 7.52
C PRO A 12 -6.75 -7.62 7.86
N SER A 13 -5.82 -6.79 8.34
CA SER A 13 -6.10 -5.36 8.58
C SER A 13 -6.37 -4.61 7.27
N GLY A 14 -7.64 -4.28 7.03
CA GLY A 14 -8.07 -3.49 5.86
C GLY A 14 -7.41 -2.11 5.78
N HIS A 15 -7.11 -1.50 6.92
CA HIS A 15 -6.36 -0.23 6.98
C HIS A 15 -4.94 -0.38 6.41
N VAL A 16 -4.20 -1.40 6.84
CA VAL A 16 -2.84 -1.67 6.33
C VAL A 16 -2.89 -1.97 4.83
N LEU A 17 -3.87 -2.78 4.39
CA LEU A 17 -4.06 -3.09 2.96
C LEU A 17 -4.35 -1.84 2.11
N THR A 18 -5.21 -0.94 2.60
CA THR A 18 -5.53 0.32 1.92
C THR A 18 -4.29 1.19 1.80
N TYR A 19 -3.48 1.27 2.86
CA TYR A 19 -2.24 2.03 2.82
C TYR A 19 -1.23 1.45 1.84
N MET A 20 -1.07 0.12 1.82
CA MET A 20 -0.21 -0.56 0.86
C MET A 20 -0.65 -0.34 -0.59
N GLY A 21 -1.96 -0.41 -0.87
CA GLY A 21 -2.49 -0.23 -2.22
C GLY A 21 -2.38 1.22 -2.71
N VAL A 22 -2.88 2.18 -1.93
CA VAL A 22 -2.95 3.59 -2.36
C VAL A 22 -1.60 4.26 -2.22
N TYR A 23 -1.04 4.32 -1.00
CA TYR A 23 0.22 5.02 -0.77
C TYR A 23 1.42 4.29 -1.36
N GLY A 24 1.39 2.95 -1.39
CA GLY A 24 2.41 2.19 -2.11
C GLY A 24 2.42 2.48 -3.62
N PHE A 25 1.25 2.60 -4.25
CA PHE A 25 1.18 2.98 -5.66
C PHE A 25 1.54 4.46 -5.88
N LEU A 26 1.19 5.36 -4.97
CA LEU A 26 1.65 6.75 -5.00
C LEU A 26 3.18 6.85 -4.88
N ALA A 27 3.82 6.04 -4.04
CA ALA A 27 5.27 5.97 -3.95
C ALA A 27 5.89 5.51 -5.28
N TYR A 28 5.28 4.52 -5.94
CA TYR A 28 5.68 4.07 -7.27
C TYR A 28 5.53 5.18 -8.34
N LEU A 29 4.41 5.91 -8.35
CA LEU A 29 4.20 7.02 -9.26
C LEU A 29 5.18 8.17 -8.99
N ALA A 30 5.38 8.55 -7.74
CA ALA A 30 6.36 9.55 -7.35
C ALA A 30 7.77 9.17 -7.83
N HIS A 31 8.14 7.89 -7.67
CA HIS A 31 9.42 7.38 -8.14
C HIS A 31 9.59 7.48 -9.67
N THR A 32 8.51 7.31 -10.44
CA THR A 32 8.56 7.29 -11.91
C THR A 32 8.32 8.65 -12.57
N LEU A 33 7.59 9.56 -11.92
CA LEU A 33 7.18 10.85 -12.49
C LEU A 33 8.05 12.02 -12.02
N ILE A 34 8.56 11.98 -10.78
CA ILE A 34 9.37 13.09 -10.24
C ILE A 34 10.79 13.01 -10.79
N ARG A 35 11.22 14.07 -11.48
CA ARG A 35 12.57 14.15 -12.09
C ARG A 35 13.67 14.55 -11.09
N PRO A 36 13.50 15.58 -10.23
CA PRO A 36 14.55 15.98 -9.32
C PRO A 36 14.85 14.88 -8.30
N VAL A 37 16.08 14.34 -8.32
CA VAL A 37 16.44 13.13 -7.57
C VAL A 37 16.28 13.32 -6.06
N ALA A 38 16.72 14.46 -5.52
CA ALA A 38 16.62 14.75 -4.08
C ALA A 38 15.15 14.80 -3.63
N PHE A 39 14.32 15.55 -4.35
CA PHE A 39 12.89 15.67 -4.05
C PHE A 39 12.17 14.33 -4.19
N ARG A 40 12.46 13.57 -5.26
CA ARG A 40 11.93 12.21 -5.45
C ARG A 40 12.24 11.32 -4.26
N ARG A 41 13.50 11.29 -3.81
CA ARG A 41 13.92 10.45 -2.67
C ARG A 41 13.21 10.87 -1.39
N ALA A 42 13.10 12.18 -1.13
CA ALA A 42 12.40 12.69 0.04
C ALA A 42 10.92 12.28 0.06
N VAL A 43 10.22 12.48 -1.07
CA VAL A 43 8.80 12.11 -1.19
C VAL A 43 8.61 10.60 -1.04
N VAL A 44 9.38 9.79 -1.75
CA VAL A 44 9.27 8.32 -1.68
C VAL A 44 9.58 7.82 -0.27
N ALA A 45 10.64 8.33 0.37
CA ALA A 45 10.99 7.96 1.74
C ALA A 45 9.88 8.34 2.74
N GLY A 46 9.30 9.53 2.61
CA GLY A 46 8.20 9.99 3.46
C GLY A 46 6.96 9.09 3.33
N VAL A 47 6.55 8.77 2.09
CA VAL A 47 5.39 7.91 1.84
C VAL A 47 5.63 6.49 2.35
N LEU A 48 6.81 5.91 2.12
CA LEU A 48 7.16 4.59 2.64
C LEU A 48 7.23 4.58 4.17
N GLY A 49 7.71 5.65 4.79
CA GLY A 49 7.70 5.83 6.24
C GLY A 49 6.29 5.80 6.81
N LEU A 50 5.35 6.51 6.18
CA LEU A 50 3.92 6.48 6.57
C LEU A 50 3.32 5.08 6.45
N VAL A 51 3.60 4.37 5.35
CA VAL A 51 3.14 2.99 5.15
C VAL A 51 3.71 2.07 6.22
N ALA A 52 4.99 2.18 6.55
CA ALA A 52 5.62 1.37 7.58
C ALA A 52 5.07 1.66 8.99
N ALA A 53 4.72 2.92 9.27
CA ALA A 53 4.21 3.35 10.57
C ALA A 53 2.74 2.95 10.82
N VAL A 54 1.95 2.68 9.77
CA VAL A 54 0.52 2.37 9.93
C VAL A 54 0.29 1.06 10.70
N GLY A 55 1.11 0.04 10.44
CA GLY A 55 1.03 -1.26 11.13
C GLY A 55 1.23 -1.15 12.64
N PRO A 56 2.36 -0.58 13.12
CA PRO A 56 2.58 -0.32 14.54
C PRO A 56 1.47 0.51 15.19
N SER A 57 0.94 1.52 14.50
CA SER A 57 -0.19 2.32 15.02
C SER A 57 -1.42 1.45 15.30
N ARG A 58 -1.71 0.46 14.45
CA ARG A 58 -2.85 -0.46 14.62
C ARG A 58 -2.65 -1.49 15.73
N ILE A 59 -1.41 -1.91 15.96
CA ILE A 59 -1.05 -2.77 17.10
C ILE A 59 -1.17 -1.98 18.40
N HIS A 60 -0.65 -0.75 18.43
CA HIS A 60 -0.66 0.10 19.63
C HIS A 60 -2.08 0.47 20.08
N GLN A 61 -3.00 0.69 19.13
CA GLN A 61 -4.42 0.93 19.43
C GLN A 61 -5.16 -0.35 19.88
N GLY A 62 -4.52 -1.52 19.87
CA GLY A 62 -5.12 -2.79 20.26
C GLY A 62 -6.17 -3.32 19.28
N HIS A 63 -6.28 -2.75 18.07
CA HIS A 63 -7.29 -3.16 17.09
C HIS A 63 -6.90 -4.41 16.30
N HIS A 64 -5.60 -4.70 16.20
CA HIS A 64 -5.08 -5.78 15.38
C HIS A 64 -3.91 -6.49 16.05
N TRP A 65 -3.85 -7.80 15.86
CA TRP A 65 -2.70 -8.59 16.25
C TRP A 65 -1.52 -8.32 15.32
N PRO A 66 -0.26 -8.48 15.77
CA PRO A 66 0.91 -8.37 14.90
C PRO A 66 0.82 -9.27 13.65
N THR A 67 0.20 -10.44 13.78
CA THR A 67 -0.06 -11.37 12.67
C THR A 67 -0.99 -10.79 11.61
N ASP A 68 -2.04 -10.06 12.01
CA ASP A 68 -2.99 -9.41 11.11
C ASP A 68 -2.28 -8.34 10.26
N VAL A 69 -1.40 -7.57 10.91
CA VAL A 69 -0.60 -6.52 10.27
C VAL A 69 0.45 -7.12 9.33
N THR A 70 1.19 -8.14 9.75
CA THR A 70 2.19 -8.80 8.90
C THR A 70 1.55 -9.44 7.67
N ALA A 71 0.43 -10.14 7.82
CA ALA A 71 -0.30 -10.71 6.69
C ALA A 71 -0.78 -9.62 5.72
N SER A 72 -1.22 -8.47 6.25
CA SER A 72 -1.63 -7.32 5.43
C SER A 72 -0.47 -6.70 4.66
N TYR A 73 0.72 -6.61 5.25
CA TYR A 73 1.91 -6.13 4.54
C TYR A 73 2.33 -7.09 3.42
N LEU A 74 2.29 -8.40 3.67
CA LEU A 74 2.61 -9.41 2.66
C LEU A 74 1.61 -9.39 1.49
N LEU A 75 0.32 -9.45 1.80
CA LEU A 75 -0.74 -9.41 0.80
C LEU A 75 -0.75 -8.09 0.05
N GLY A 76 -0.60 -6.96 0.75
CA GLY A 76 -0.51 -5.64 0.16
C GLY A 76 0.70 -5.47 -0.76
N SER A 77 1.85 -6.06 -0.40
CA SER A 77 3.05 -6.04 -1.25
C SER A 77 2.85 -6.87 -2.52
N ALA A 78 2.25 -8.05 -2.42
CA ALA A 78 1.92 -8.88 -3.57
C ALA A 78 0.93 -8.18 -4.51
N TYR A 79 -0.11 -7.56 -3.95
CA TYR A 79 -1.07 -6.75 -4.69
C TYR A 79 -0.38 -5.59 -5.41
N LEU A 80 0.47 -4.82 -4.73
CA LEU A 80 1.19 -3.69 -5.29
C LEU A 80 2.14 -4.11 -6.43
N ALA A 81 2.83 -5.24 -6.29
CA ALA A 81 3.67 -5.80 -7.35
C ALA A 81 2.84 -6.16 -8.60
N GLY A 82 1.67 -6.79 -8.41
CA GLY A 82 0.73 -7.09 -9.48
C GLY A 82 0.21 -5.82 -10.17
N LEU A 83 -0.23 -4.83 -9.38
CA LEU A 83 -0.76 -3.56 -9.87
C LEU A 83 0.28 -2.76 -10.67
N THR A 84 1.50 -2.63 -10.17
CA THR A 84 2.58 -1.93 -10.88
C THR A 84 2.98 -2.66 -12.16
N THR A 85 3.01 -3.99 -12.16
CA THR A 85 3.27 -4.81 -13.35
C THR A 85 2.19 -4.60 -14.40
N LEU A 86 0.92 -4.66 -14.01
CA LEU A 86 -0.22 -4.42 -14.89
C LEU A 86 -0.18 -3.01 -15.47
N TYR A 87 0.05 -2.00 -14.62
CA TYR A 87 0.16 -0.61 -15.04
C TYR A 87 1.25 -0.43 -16.09
N ARG A 88 2.45 -1.00 -15.88
CA ARG A 88 3.54 -0.96 -16.86
C ARG A 88 3.17 -1.62 -18.18
N ARG A 89 2.52 -2.79 -18.14
CA ARG A 89 2.09 -3.52 -19.34
C ARG A 89 1.06 -2.72 -20.14
N VAL A 90 0.04 -2.16 -19.48
CA VAL A 90 -0.99 -1.35 -20.13
C VAL A 90 -0.39 -0.06 -20.71
N LYS A 91 0.51 0.59 -19.97
CA LYS A 91 1.20 1.81 -20.43
C LYS A 91 2.06 1.53 -21.68
N ALA A 92 2.81 0.43 -21.69
CA ALA A 92 3.62 0.03 -22.84
C ALA A 92 2.76 -0.29 -24.07
N ARG A 93 1.66 -1.05 -23.90
CA ARG A 93 0.72 -1.35 -25.00
C ARG A 93 0.10 -0.09 -25.60
N ARG A 94 -0.26 0.89 -24.77
CA ARG A 94 -0.82 2.17 -25.25
C ARG A 94 0.20 3.04 -25.99
N ALA A 95 1.47 2.95 -25.65
CA ALA A 95 2.53 3.65 -26.36
C ALA A 95 2.70 3.08 -27.78
N GLY A 96 2.79 1.74 -27.93
CA GLY A 96 2.95 1.09 -29.23
C GLY A 96 1.72 1.08 -30.14
N VAL A 97 0.55 1.53 -29.67
CA VAL A 97 -0.66 1.75 -30.51
C VAL A 97 -0.72 3.19 -31.04
N ARG A 98 0.05 4.11 -30.44
CA ARG A 98 0.09 5.53 -30.82
C ARG A 98 1.20 5.87 -31.80
N GLU A 99 2.12 4.94 -32.05
CA GLU A 99 3.16 5.00 -33.08
C GLU A 99 2.67 4.30 -34.35
#